data_AF-A0AAV4QZ24-F1
#
_entry.id   AF-A0AAV4QZ24-F1
#
_cell.length_a   1.000
_cell.length_b   1.000
_cell.length_c   1.000
_cell.angle_alpha   90.00
_cell.angle_beta   90.00
_cell.angle_gamma   90.00
#
_symmetry.space_group_name_H-M   'P 1'
#
loop_
_entity.id
_entity.type
_entity.pdbx_description
1 polymer ?
#
loop_
_entity_poly.entity_id
_entity_poly.type
_entity_poly.pdbx_seq_one_letter_code
_entity_poly.pdbx_strand_id
1 'polypeptide(L)'
;LIFFDDAFVVSDEDDTKMTINSYVKDLIVAVDKAASKIYHKKCQNIDPPIKVPTPYGGKLIWNLLGGNLLVVHLKNKEMIRHKKRWSQVMYMNYLLGHHLEFLQYSGLLRLSADNLCKNTFILALDGDIDFQPNAVQLLVDLMNRNKSLGAACGRIHPVGTGLMVYYQKFEYAIGHWLQKATEHMIGCVLCSPGCFSLFRAEALMRNNTITTYSTISKEAIQYVQFDQ
;
A
#
# COMPACT_ATOMS: atom_id res chain seq x y z
N LEU A 1 4.88 2.11 8.69
CA LEU A 1 3.92 3.03 8.04
C LEU A 1 2.62 2.27 7.87
N ILE A 2 1.52 2.78 8.39
CA ILE A 2 0.19 2.14 8.31
C ILE A 2 -0.70 3.03 7.45
N PHE A 3 -1.55 2.44 6.62
CA PHE A 3 -2.52 3.17 5.81
C PHE A 3 -3.94 2.72 6.15
N PHE A 4 -4.81 3.69 6.38
CA PHE A 4 -6.21 3.49 6.69
C PHE A 4 -7.05 3.99 5.51
N ASP A 5 -7.68 3.06 4.79
CA ASP A 5 -8.63 3.39 3.72
C ASP A 5 -9.99 3.75 4.33
N ASP A 6 -10.70 4.69 3.70
CA ASP A 6 -11.98 5.25 4.16
C ASP A 6 -12.00 5.62 5.66
N ALA A 7 -11.06 6.49 6.05
CA ALA A 7 -10.81 6.84 7.45
C ALA A 7 -11.80 7.88 8.03
N PHE A 8 -12.68 8.45 7.21
CA PHE A 8 -13.52 9.59 7.57
C PHE A 8 -15.01 9.32 7.34
N VAL A 9 -15.84 9.87 8.23
CA VAL A 9 -17.30 9.82 8.19
C VAL A 9 -17.85 11.22 8.45
N VAL A 10 -19.04 11.52 7.93
CA VAL A 10 -19.78 12.75 8.26
C VAL A 10 -20.00 12.79 9.77
N SER A 11 -19.85 13.96 10.38
CA SER A 11 -19.99 14.13 11.82
C SER A 11 -21.47 14.17 12.21
N ASP A 12 -21.83 13.48 13.29
CA ASP A 12 -23.21 13.44 13.80
C ASP A 12 -23.71 14.81 14.30
N GLU A 13 -22.79 15.73 14.60
CA GLU A 13 -23.09 17.07 15.12
C GLU A 13 -23.22 18.13 14.02
N ASP A 14 -22.59 17.90 12.86
CA ASP A 14 -22.50 18.86 11.77
C ASP A 14 -22.30 18.13 10.44
N ASP A 15 -23.33 18.12 9.61
CA ASP A 15 -23.33 17.45 8.30
C ASP A 15 -22.27 18.03 7.34
N THR A 16 -21.70 19.20 7.65
CA THR A 16 -20.64 19.83 6.85
C THR A 16 -19.23 19.41 7.26
N LYS A 17 -19.07 18.72 8.38
CA LYS A 17 -17.76 18.31 8.91
C LYS A 17 -17.54 16.81 8.82
N MET A 18 -16.31 16.45 8.44
CA MET A 18 -15.83 15.07 8.46
C MET A 18 -15.08 14.80 9.76
N THR A 19 -15.39 13.68 10.41
CA THR A 19 -14.67 13.16 11.57
C THR A 19 -14.06 11.80 11.26
N ILE A 20 -13.10 11.37 12.07
CA ILE A 20 -12.51 10.03 11.90
C ILE A 20 -13.54 8.95 12.24
N ASN A 21 -13.49 7.83 11.50
CA ASN A 21 -14.37 6.69 11.74
C ASN A 21 -14.06 5.98 13.08
N SER A 22 -14.93 5.06 13.51
CA SER A 22 -14.74 4.28 14.74
C SER A 22 -13.45 3.47 14.76
N TYR A 23 -13.06 2.87 13.63
CA TYR A 23 -11.87 2.04 13.55
C TYR A 23 -10.57 2.82 13.78
N VAL A 24 -10.49 4.07 13.30
CA VAL A 24 -9.34 4.95 13.57
C VAL A 24 -9.31 5.33 15.05
N LYS A 25 -10.48 5.55 15.68
CA LYS A 25 -10.57 5.78 17.13
C LYS A 25 -10.06 4.56 17.90
N ASP A 26 -10.48 3.35 17.49
CA ASP A 26 -10.01 2.09 18.08
C ASP A 26 -8.50 1.91 17.92
N LEU A 27 -7.95 2.26 16.76
CA LEU A 27 -6.50 2.22 16.52
C LEU A 27 -5.74 3.13 17.48
N ILE A 28 -6.20 4.37 17.68
CA ILE A 28 -5.56 5.31 18.63
C ILE A 28 -5.52 4.70 20.03
N VAL A 29 -6.66 4.17 20.51
CA VAL A 29 -6.76 3.51 21.82
C VAL A 29 -5.87 2.26 21.90
N ALA A 30 -5.80 1.47 20.82
CA ALA A 30 -4.99 0.27 20.75
C ALA A 30 -3.48 0.59 20.81
N VAL A 31 -3.03 1.63 20.09
CA VAL A 31 -1.64 2.09 20.12
C VAL A 31 -1.27 2.56 21.52
N ASP A 32 -2.11 3.36 22.17
CA ASP A 32 -1.86 3.85 23.53
C ASP A 32 -1.76 2.71 24.55
N LYS A 33 -2.65 1.72 24.43
CA LYS A 33 -2.65 0.51 25.28
C LYS A 33 -1.41 -0.36 25.04
N ALA A 34 -1.01 -0.56 23.78
CA ALA A 34 0.14 -1.37 23.41
C ALA A 34 1.44 -0.72 23.90
N ALA A 35 1.59 0.59 23.67
CA ALA A 35 2.74 1.35 24.14
C ALA A 35 2.82 1.35 25.67
N SER A 36 1.71 1.57 26.38
CA SER A 36 1.69 1.51 27.86
C SER A 36 2.14 0.16 28.43
N LYS A 37 1.87 -0.96 27.73
CA LYS A 37 2.31 -2.29 28.15
C LYS A 37 3.82 -2.51 27.94
N ILE A 38 4.35 -2.08 26.80
CA ILE A 38 5.75 -2.29 26.42
C ILE A 38 6.69 -1.46 27.31
N TYR A 39 6.26 -0.26 27.69
CA TYR A 39 7.14 0.69 28.37
C TYR A 39 7.13 0.59 29.90
N HIS A 40 6.40 -0.36 30.50
CA HIS A 40 6.30 -0.64 31.95
C HIS A 40 6.03 0.56 32.89
N LYS A 41 5.76 1.74 32.34
CA LYS A 41 5.09 2.86 33.00
C LYS A 41 3.64 2.83 32.53
N LYS A 42 2.69 3.13 33.42
CA LYS A 42 1.42 3.70 32.95
C LYS A 42 1.82 4.93 32.15
N CYS A 43 1.90 4.82 30.83
CA CYS A 43 2.17 5.95 29.96
C CYS A 43 0.92 6.83 29.99
N GLN A 44 0.71 7.53 31.10
CA GLN A 44 -0.38 8.47 31.25
C GLN A 44 -0.22 9.67 30.32
N ASN A 45 0.96 9.87 29.72
CA ASN A 45 1.23 10.86 28.68
C ASN A 45 2.15 10.25 27.60
N ILE A 46 1.62 9.41 26.72
CA ILE A 46 2.16 9.44 25.35
C ILE A 46 1.58 10.72 24.76
N ASP A 47 2.42 11.60 24.24
CA ASP A 47 1.91 12.79 23.58
C ASP A 47 0.90 12.35 22.51
N PRO A 48 -0.29 12.99 22.46
CA PRO A 48 -1.28 12.64 21.45
C PRO A 48 -0.63 12.71 20.07
N PRO A 49 -1.05 11.86 19.12
CA PRO A 49 -0.44 11.84 17.79
C PRO A 49 -0.50 13.23 17.17
N ILE A 50 0.61 13.65 16.58
CA ILE A 50 0.66 14.88 15.79
C ILE A 50 -0.22 14.66 14.56
N LYS A 51 -1.23 15.51 14.42
CA LYS A 51 -2.19 15.49 13.32
C LYS A 51 -1.71 16.44 12.24
N VAL A 52 -1.49 15.92 11.03
CA VAL A 52 -1.06 16.74 9.90
C VAL A 52 -2.05 16.55 8.75
N PRO A 53 -2.64 17.62 8.21
CA PRO A 53 -3.50 17.52 7.03
C PRO A 53 -2.66 17.10 5.82
N THR A 54 -3.26 16.35 4.91
CA THR A 54 -2.60 15.90 3.68
C THR A 54 -3.55 16.04 2.50
N PRO A 55 -3.05 16.12 1.25
CA PRO A 55 -3.91 16.26 0.06
C PRO A 55 -4.93 15.13 -0.13
N TYR A 56 -4.77 14.00 0.56
CA TYR A 56 -5.66 12.84 0.51
C TYR A 56 -6.45 12.62 1.79
N GLY A 57 -6.38 13.51 2.78
CA GLY A 57 -7.03 13.37 4.08
C GLY A 57 -6.12 13.88 5.20
N GLY A 58 -5.50 12.97 5.94
CA GLY A 58 -4.59 13.34 7.04
C GLY A 58 -3.56 12.27 7.37
N LYS A 59 -2.64 12.60 8.28
CA LYS A 59 -1.75 11.63 8.91
C LYS A 59 -1.66 11.87 10.41
N LEU A 60 -1.48 10.79 11.14
CA LEU A 60 -1.21 10.74 12.57
C LEU A 60 0.21 10.26 12.78
N ILE A 61 1.00 11.00 13.57
CA ILE A 61 2.40 10.68 13.85
C ILE A 61 2.56 10.53 15.36
N TRP A 62 2.95 9.33 15.80
CA TRP A 62 3.36 9.09 17.19
C TRP A 62 4.88 9.05 17.27
N ASN A 63 5.41 9.74 18.26
CA ASN A 63 6.81 9.62 18.66
C ASN A 63 6.90 8.55 19.77
N LEU A 64 7.29 7.34 19.39
CA LEU A 64 7.46 6.24 20.33
C LEU A 64 8.84 6.33 21.02
N LEU A 65 8.96 5.73 22.20
CA LEU A 65 10.23 5.74 22.95
C LEU A 65 11.36 5.11 22.11
N GLY A 66 12.55 5.69 22.24
CA GLY A 66 13.72 5.31 21.43
C GLY A 66 13.81 6.02 20.07
N GLY A 67 12.99 7.04 19.82
CA GLY A 67 13.03 7.83 18.58
C GLY A 67 12.35 7.15 17.40
N ASN A 68 11.59 6.08 17.66
CA ASN A 68 10.84 5.37 16.62
C ASN A 68 9.57 6.14 16.27
N LEU A 69 9.37 6.43 14.99
CA LEU A 69 8.17 7.11 14.51
C LEU A 69 7.16 6.09 13.99
N LEU A 70 5.96 6.10 14.56
CA LEU A 70 4.81 5.43 13.98
C LEU A 70 4.01 6.45 13.19
N VAL A 71 3.96 6.28 11.88
CA VAL A 71 3.18 7.13 10.97
C VAL A 71 2.00 6.35 10.42
N VAL A 72 0.79 6.84 10.68
CA VAL A 72 -0.47 6.31 10.15
C VAL A 72 -1.06 7.34 9.19
N HIS A 73 -1.34 6.93 7.96
CA HIS A 73 -1.99 7.74 6.94
C HIS A 73 -3.48 7.44 6.89
N LEU A 74 -4.30 8.48 6.84
CA LEU A 74 -5.75 8.43 6.84
C LEU A 74 -6.27 8.97 5.50
N LYS A 75 -6.87 8.12 4.68
CA LYS A 75 -7.47 8.53 3.41
C LYS A 75 -8.90 9.00 3.61
N ASN A 76 -9.22 10.18 3.10
CA ASN A 76 -10.57 10.65 2.92
C ASN A 76 -11.08 10.25 1.52
N LYS A 77 -12.20 9.52 1.53
CA LYS A 77 -12.88 9.02 0.33
C LYS A 77 -13.46 10.08 -0.58
N GLU A 78 -13.75 11.26 -0.04
CA GLU A 78 -14.27 12.39 -0.83
C GLU A 78 -13.15 13.12 -1.58
N MET A 79 -11.92 13.03 -1.05
CA MET A 79 -10.74 13.66 -1.66
C MET A 79 -10.06 12.74 -2.67
N ILE A 80 -10.01 11.43 -2.38
CA ILE A 80 -9.44 10.41 -3.25
C ILE A 80 -10.50 9.37 -3.56
N ARG A 81 -10.64 9.04 -4.84
CA ARG A 81 -11.62 8.06 -5.33
C ARG A 81 -11.68 6.78 -4.51
N HIS A 82 -12.89 6.28 -4.37
CA HIS A 82 -13.18 4.99 -3.79
C HIS A 82 -12.66 3.85 -4.65
N LYS A 83 -12.44 2.70 -4.00
CA LYS A 83 -11.86 1.42 -4.48
C LYS A 83 -10.38 1.23 -4.13
N LYS A 84 -10.04 -0.04 -3.89
CA LYS A 84 -8.71 -0.52 -3.48
C LYS A 84 -7.59 -0.01 -4.39
N ARG A 85 -7.85 0.03 -5.70
CA ARG A 85 -6.89 0.51 -6.69
C ARG A 85 -6.53 2.00 -6.53
N TRP A 86 -7.51 2.87 -6.29
CA TRP A 86 -7.23 4.31 -6.15
C TRP A 86 -6.42 4.58 -4.89
N SER A 87 -6.72 3.84 -3.82
CA SER A 87 -5.85 3.77 -2.63
C SER A 87 -4.45 3.29 -3.02
N GLN A 88 -4.37 2.29 -3.91
CA GLN A 88 -3.12 1.70 -4.37
C GLN A 88 -2.21 2.68 -5.11
N VAL A 89 -2.76 3.33 -6.12
CA VAL A 89 -2.08 4.35 -6.94
C VAL A 89 -1.66 5.52 -6.07
N MET A 90 -2.53 5.96 -5.15
CA MET A 90 -2.25 7.06 -4.25
C MET A 90 -1.07 6.76 -3.30
N TYR A 91 -1.03 5.57 -2.68
CA TYR A 91 0.10 5.22 -1.82
C TYR A 91 1.40 5.04 -2.60
N MET A 92 1.35 4.42 -3.78
CA MET A 92 2.55 4.22 -4.61
C MET A 92 3.13 5.59 -5.00
N ASN A 93 2.28 6.50 -5.44
CA ASN A 93 2.68 7.85 -5.80
C ASN A 93 3.19 8.64 -4.60
N TYR A 94 2.55 8.52 -3.43
CA TYR A 94 2.94 9.26 -2.24
C TYR A 94 4.24 8.72 -1.63
N LEU A 95 4.40 7.40 -1.51
CA LEU A 95 5.62 6.80 -0.97
C LEU A 95 6.81 7.10 -1.88
N LEU A 96 6.66 6.89 -3.19
CA LEU A 96 7.72 7.20 -4.15
C LEU A 96 7.97 8.69 -4.22
N GLY A 97 6.92 9.52 -4.28
CA GLY A 97 7.02 10.97 -4.31
C GLY A 97 7.71 11.54 -3.06
N HIS A 98 7.27 11.16 -1.87
CA HIS A 98 7.85 11.63 -0.60
C HIS A 98 9.29 11.15 -0.41
N HIS A 99 9.58 9.88 -0.72
CA HIS A 99 10.96 9.39 -0.66
C HIS A 99 11.85 10.13 -1.67
N LEU A 100 11.41 10.29 -2.92
CA LEU A 100 12.21 10.95 -3.95
C LEU A 100 12.37 12.45 -3.72
N GLU A 101 11.34 13.14 -3.21
CA GLU A 101 11.40 14.55 -2.84
C GLU A 101 12.40 14.77 -1.70
N PHE A 102 12.38 13.90 -0.67
CA PHE A 102 13.39 13.89 0.39
C PHE A 102 14.83 13.70 -0.17
N LEU A 103 14.97 12.84 -1.18
CA LEU A 103 16.25 12.55 -1.84
C LEU A 103 16.72 13.69 -2.77
N GLN A 104 15.79 14.41 -3.40
CA GLN A 104 16.10 15.61 -4.19
C GLN A 104 16.49 16.79 -3.29
N TYR A 105 15.82 16.95 -2.16
CA TYR A 105 16.08 18.04 -1.20
C TYR A 105 17.43 17.90 -0.49
N SER A 106 17.94 16.66 -0.34
CA SER A 106 19.25 16.38 0.24
C SER A 106 20.44 16.67 -0.70
N GLY A 107 20.21 17.24 -1.89
CA GLY A 107 21.25 17.80 -2.76
C GLY A 107 22.13 16.79 -3.51
N LEU A 108 21.85 15.48 -3.37
CA LEU A 108 22.61 14.40 -3.98
C LEU A 108 22.12 14.11 -5.41
N LEU A 109 22.48 14.99 -6.35
CA LEU A 109 22.61 14.78 -7.81
C LEU A 109 21.53 13.93 -8.52
N ARG A 110 20.84 14.52 -9.52
CA ARG A 110 19.89 13.82 -10.43
C ARG A 110 20.38 12.49 -11.02
N LEU A 111 21.69 12.30 -11.21
CA LEU A 111 22.28 11.03 -11.67
C LEU A 111 22.18 9.89 -10.62
N SER A 112 22.10 10.22 -9.34
CA SER A 112 21.85 9.28 -8.24
C SER A 112 20.38 8.83 -8.21
N ALA A 113 19.45 9.73 -8.56
CA ALA A 113 18.01 9.45 -8.50
C ALA A 113 17.58 8.31 -9.42
N ASP A 114 18.14 8.22 -10.64
CA ASP A 114 17.84 7.12 -11.57
C ASP A 114 18.33 5.76 -11.04
N ASN A 115 19.55 5.72 -10.51
CA ASN A 115 20.10 4.49 -9.90
C ASN A 115 19.34 4.10 -8.63
N LEU A 116 18.87 5.09 -7.88
CA LEU A 116 18.08 4.88 -6.68
C LEU A 116 16.69 4.34 -7.02
N CYS A 117 16.00 4.90 -8.02
CA CYS A 117 14.74 4.37 -8.54
C CYS A 117 14.88 2.93 -9.06
N LYS A 118 16.02 2.59 -9.67
CA LYS A 118 16.32 1.23 -10.13
C LYS A 118 16.48 0.23 -9.00
N ASN A 119 17.04 0.67 -7.87
CA ASN A 119 17.36 -0.16 -6.71
C ASN A 119 16.37 0.00 -5.54
N THR A 120 15.29 0.76 -5.73
CA THR A 120 14.22 0.94 -4.74
C THR A 120 13.05 0.05 -5.10
N PHE A 121 12.63 -0.76 -4.13
CA PHE A 121 11.53 -1.70 -4.30
C PHE A 121 10.46 -1.49 -3.22
N ILE A 122 9.20 -1.68 -3.59
CA ILE A 122 8.05 -1.65 -2.69
C ILE A 122 7.49 -3.06 -2.61
N LEU A 123 7.57 -3.67 -1.42
CA LEU A 123 6.95 -4.95 -1.13
C LEU A 123 5.56 -4.71 -0.53
N ALA A 124 4.52 -5.19 -1.21
CA ALA A 124 3.14 -5.20 -0.75
C ALA A 124 2.77 -6.62 -0.28
N LEU A 125 2.20 -6.68 0.93
CA LEU A 125 1.80 -7.91 1.64
C LEU A 125 0.41 -7.69 2.24
N ASP A 126 -0.45 -8.71 2.19
CA ASP A 126 -1.69 -8.69 2.99
C ASP A 126 -1.39 -9.11 4.44
N GLY A 127 -2.18 -8.59 5.38
CA GLY A 127 -1.94 -8.78 6.83
C GLY A 127 -2.19 -10.20 7.34
N ASP A 128 -2.83 -11.05 6.55
CA ASP A 128 -3.14 -12.46 6.83
C ASP A 128 -2.18 -13.44 6.16
N ILE A 129 -1.04 -12.95 5.64
CA ILE A 129 -0.07 -13.76 4.90
C ILE A 129 1.20 -14.00 5.67
N ASP A 130 1.47 -15.28 5.88
CA ASP A 130 2.77 -15.77 6.32
C ASP A 130 3.67 -16.02 5.11
N PHE A 131 4.90 -15.50 5.16
CA PHE A 131 5.90 -15.71 4.13
C PHE A 131 7.22 -16.20 4.72
N GLN A 132 7.94 -17.00 3.94
CA GLN A 132 9.28 -17.44 4.32
C GLN A 132 10.31 -16.40 3.85
N PRO A 133 11.40 -16.14 4.61
CA PRO A 133 12.45 -15.21 4.20
C PRO A 133 13.04 -15.52 2.81
N ASN A 134 13.18 -16.81 2.49
CA ASN A 134 13.67 -17.27 1.19
C ASN A 134 12.76 -16.82 0.02
N ALA A 135 11.46 -16.66 0.25
CA ALA A 135 10.53 -16.18 -0.78
C ALA A 135 10.83 -14.73 -1.19
N VAL A 136 11.19 -13.88 -0.23
CA VAL A 136 11.61 -12.50 -0.48
C VAL A 136 12.93 -12.49 -1.26
N GLN A 137 13.89 -13.34 -0.87
CA GLN A 137 15.17 -13.45 -1.57
C GLN A 137 14.98 -13.85 -3.03
N LEU A 138 14.09 -14.81 -3.32
CA LEU A 138 13.75 -15.21 -4.69
C LEU A 138 13.13 -14.06 -5.50
N LEU A 139 12.23 -13.26 -4.91
CA LEU A 139 11.68 -12.08 -5.59
C LEU A 139 12.76 -11.05 -5.91
N VAL A 140 13.64 -10.75 -4.95
CA VAL A 140 14.74 -9.81 -5.14
C VAL A 140 15.73 -10.33 -6.19
N ASP A 141 16.06 -11.61 -6.18
CA ASP A 141 16.93 -12.23 -7.18
C ASP A 141 16.33 -12.14 -8.59
N LEU A 142 15.02 -12.35 -8.75
CA LEU A 142 14.33 -12.18 -10.03
C LEU A 142 14.39 -10.72 -10.51
N MET A 143 14.16 -9.76 -9.61
CA MET A 143 14.27 -8.34 -9.92
C MET A 143 15.71 -7.94 -10.25
N ASN A 144 16.72 -8.52 -9.59
CA ASN A 144 18.13 -8.24 -9.88
C ASN A 144 18.58 -8.83 -11.22
N ARG A 145 18.10 -10.04 -11.55
CA ARG A 145 18.38 -10.71 -12.84
C ARG A 145 17.79 -9.94 -14.01
N ASN A 146 16.55 -9.44 -13.87
CA ASN A 146 15.88 -8.70 -14.93
C ASN A 146 15.61 -7.24 -14.55
N LYS A 147 16.46 -6.34 -15.04
CA LYS A 147 16.34 -4.89 -14.79
C LYS A 147 15.10 -4.25 -15.43
N SER A 148 14.53 -4.84 -16.48
CA SER A 148 13.30 -4.33 -17.09
C SER A 148 12.03 -4.84 -16.41
N LEU A 149 12.16 -5.75 -15.42
CA LEU A 149 11.02 -6.25 -14.67
C LEU A 149 10.51 -5.17 -13.71
N GLY A 150 9.24 -4.78 -13.90
CA GLY A 150 8.59 -3.73 -13.12
C GLY A 150 7.87 -4.22 -11.87
N ALA A 151 7.34 -5.43 -11.89
CA ALA A 151 6.71 -6.05 -10.73
C ALA A 151 6.88 -7.58 -10.78
N ALA A 152 6.99 -8.20 -9.61
CA ALA A 152 7.03 -9.64 -9.43
C ALA A 152 6.04 -10.04 -8.32
N CYS A 153 5.26 -11.09 -8.56
CA CYS A 153 4.25 -11.57 -7.61
C CYS A 153 4.52 -13.04 -7.27
N GLY A 154 4.55 -13.37 -5.98
CA GLY A 154 4.68 -14.74 -5.52
C GLY A 154 3.40 -15.55 -5.70
N ARG A 155 3.52 -16.86 -5.60
CA ARG A 155 2.36 -17.76 -5.57
C ARG A 155 1.91 -17.94 -4.13
N ILE A 156 0.62 -17.73 -3.88
CA ILE A 156 0.00 -17.94 -2.57
C ILE A 156 -0.72 -19.28 -2.59
N HIS A 157 -0.60 -20.00 -1.48
CA HIS A 157 -1.27 -21.27 -1.26
C HIS A 157 -2.07 -21.20 0.05
N PRO A 158 -3.40 -21.35 0.01
CA PRO A 158 -4.19 -21.36 1.24
C PRO A 158 -3.84 -22.60 2.06
N VAL A 159 -3.60 -22.39 3.36
CA VAL A 159 -3.28 -23.42 4.34
C VAL A 159 -4.54 -23.76 5.14
N GLY A 160 -4.82 -25.05 5.31
CA GLY A 160 -5.98 -25.51 6.09
C GLY A 160 -6.56 -26.82 5.57
N THR A 161 -7.64 -27.27 6.22
CA THR A 161 -8.37 -28.51 5.93
C THR A 161 -9.87 -28.24 5.77
N GLY A 162 -10.51 -28.89 4.79
CA GLY A 162 -11.96 -28.81 4.57
C GLY A 162 -12.35 -28.40 3.16
N LEU A 163 -13.64 -28.56 2.83
CA LEU A 163 -14.19 -28.30 1.49
C LEU A 163 -13.95 -26.85 1.02
N MET A 164 -14.06 -25.90 1.95
CA MET A 164 -13.83 -24.48 1.69
C MET A 164 -12.40 -24.18 1.24
N VAL A 165 -11.40 -24.86 1.83
CA VAL A 165 -9.99 -24.69 1.44
C VAL A 165 -9.75 -25.25 0.04
N TYR A 166 -10.38 -26.36 -0.33
CA TYR A 166 -10.29 -26.88 -1.70
C TYR A 166 -10.93 -25.92 -2.72
N TYR A 167 -12.07 -25.32 -2.37
CA TYR A 167 -12.70 -24.29 -3.20
C TYR A 167 -11.77 -23.08 -3.38
N GLN A 168 -11.19 -22.58 -2.29
CA GLN A 168 -10.19 -21.51 -2.36
C GLN A 168 -8.98 -21.91 -3.22
N LYS A 169 -8.41 -23.12 -3.04
CA LYS A 169 -7.30 -23.61 -3.88
C LYS A 169 -7.66 -23.60 -5.36
N PHE A 170 -8.89 -23.98 -5.69
CA PHE A 170 -9.39 -23.96 -7.06
C PHE A 170 -9.52 -22.53 -7.61
N GLU A 171 -10.15 -21.61 -6.87
CA GLU A 171 -10.25 -20.20 -7.27
C GLU A 171 -8.87 -19.56 -7.47
N TYR A 172 -7.95 -19.77 -6.54
CA TYR A 172 -6.58 -19.27 -6.66
C TYR A 172 -5.82 -19.88 -7.85
N ALA A 173 -6.04 -21.15 -8.16
CA ALA A 173 -5.45 -21.80 -9.33
C ALA A 173 -6.01 -21.24 -10.65
N ILE A 174 -7.33 -21.03 -10.74
CA ILE A 174 -7.97 -20.40 -11.90
C ILE A 174 -7.47 -18.97 -12.07
N GLY A 175 -7.45 -18.17 -11.00
CA GLY A 175 -6.94 -16.81 -11.07
C GLY A 175 -5.48 -16.78 -11.54
N HIS A 176 -4.66 -17.70 -11.05
CA HIS A 176 -3.26 -17.77 -11.44
C HIS A 176 -3.03 -18.17 -12.90
N TRP A 177 -3.81 -19.12 -13.44
CA TRP A 177 -3.59 -19.63 -14.80
C TRP A 177 -4.40 -18.90 -15.85
N LEU A 178 -5.65 -18.57 -15.56
CA LEU A 178 -6.57 -17.99 -16.54
C LEU A 178 -6.58 -16.46 -16.45
N GLN A 179 -6.74 -15.91 -15.25
CA GLN A 179 -6.86 -14.46 -15.08
C GLN A 179 -5.53 -13.76 -15.37
N LYS A 180 -4.39 -14.25 -14.84
CA LYS A 180 -3.07 -13.68 -15.14
C LYS A 180 -2.68 -13.80 -16.62
N ALA A 181 -3.03 -14.90 -17.29
CA ALA A 181 -2.77 -15.06 -18.72
C ALA A 181 -3.61 -14.09 -19.55
N THR A 182 -4.87 -13.89 -19.16
CA THR A 182 -5.77 -12.92 -19.80
C THR A 182 -5.29 -11.49 -19.59
N GLU A 183 -4.89 -11.15 -18.36
CA GLU A 183 -4.27 -9.87 -18.00
C GLU A 183 -3.01 -9.58 -18.84
N HIS A 184 -2.17 -10.59 -19.04
CA HIS A 184 -1.00 -10.49 -19.93
C HIS A 184 -1.39 -10.21 -21.38
N MET A 185 -2.39 -10.91 -21.92
CA MET A 185 -2.89 -10.70 -23.29
C MET A 185 -3.53 -9.32 -23.48
N ILE A 186 -4.23 -8.81 -22.47
CA ILE A 186 -4.91 -7.51 -22.49
C ILE A 186 -3.92 -6.37 -22.16
N GLY A 187 -2.71 -6.67 -21.71
CA GLY A 187 -1.70 -5.67 -21.35
C GLY A 187 -2.00 -4.93 -20.04
N CYS A 188 -2.82 -5.50 -19.16
CA CYS A 188 -3.10 -4.93 -17.85
C CYS A 188 -2.38 -5.73 -16.76
N VAL A 189 -1.52 -5.07 -15.98
CA VAL A 189 -0.84 -5.71 -14.85
C VAL A 189 -0.85 -4.75 -13.67
N LEU A 190 -1.97 -4.68 -12.94
CA LEU A 190 -1.96 -4.12 -11.60
C LEU A 190 -2.77 -4.90 -10.56
N CYS A 191 -3.60 -5.85 -10.98
CA CYS A 191 -4.10 -6.88 -10.07
C CYS A 191 -3.03 -7.96 -9.90
N SER A 192 -1.79 -7.57 -9.55
CA SER A 192 -0.99 -8.51 -8.77
C SER A 192 -1.74 -8.60 -7.44
N PRO A 193 -2.38 -9.74 -7.12
CA PRO A 193 -3.14 -9.85 -5.88
C PRO A 193 -2.22 -9.37 -4.75
N GLY A 194 -2.74 -8.45 -3.92
CA GLY A 194 -2.00 -7.70 -2.89
C GLY A 194 -1.26 -8.58 -1.87
N CYS A 195 -1.44 -9.87 -1.99
CA CYS A 195 -0.98 -10.91 -1.14
C CYS A 195 0.56 -11.02 -1.02
N PHE A 196 1.34 -10.96 -2.11
CA PHE A 196 2.81 -11.03 -2.03
C PHE A 196 3.47 -10.49 -3.30
N SER A 197 3.60 -9.17 -3.41
CA SER A 197 4.00 -8.50 -4.67
C SER A 197 5.08 -7.46 -4.45
N LEU A 198 6.16 -7.52 -5.23
CA LEU A 198 7.30 -6.62 -5.20
C LEU A 198 7.31 -5.74 -6.45
N PHE A 199 7.31 -4.42 -6.27
CA PHE A 199 7.29 -3.42 -7.35
C PHE A 199 8.60 -2.64 -7.41
N ARG A 200 9.12 -2.37 -8.60
CA ARG A 200 10.28 -1.48 -8.81
C ARG A 200 9.82 -0.03 -8.92
N ALA A 201 10.47 0.88 -8.18
CA ALA A 201 10.19 2.30 -8.25
C ALA A 201 10.33 2.86 -9.68
N GLU A 202 11.39 2.48 -10.42
CA GLU A 202 11.57 2.91 -11.81
C GLU A 202 10.36 2.56 -12.69
N ALA A 203 9.79 1.37 -12.56
CA ALA A 203 8.67 0.97 -13.41
C ALA A 203 7.39 1.76 -13.11
N LEU A 204 7.17 2.12 -11.85
CA LEU A 204 6.04 2.93 -11.43
C LEU A 204 6.19 4.40 -11.87
N MET A 205 7.41 4.94 -11.83
CA MET A 205 7.70 6.35 -12.12
C MET A 205 7.95 6.64 -13.61
N ARG A 206 8.76 5.82 -14.28
CA ARG A 206 9.30 6.11 -15.63
C ARG A 206 8.25 5.95 -16.73
N ASN A 207 7.30 5.05 -16.53
CA ASN A 207 6.31 4.70 -17.54
C ASN A 207 4.99 5.46 -17.39
N ASN A 208 4.93 6.53 -16.57
CA ASN A 208 3.70 7.23 -16.22
C ASN A 208 2.57 6.26 -15.81
N THR A 209 2.93 5.08 -15.29
CA THR A 209 1.99 3.99 -15.07
C THR A 209 0.96 4.40 -14.03
N ILE A 210 1.43 5.05 -12.97
CA ILE A 210 0.59 5.71 -11.97
C ILE A 210 -0.36 6.73 -12.63
N THR A 211 0.13 7.54 -13.57
CA THR A 211 -0.69 8.55 -14.28
C THR A 211 -1.74 7.91 -15.17
N THR A 212 -1.38 6.92 -15.99
CA THR A 212 -2.32 6.17 -16.84
C THR A 212 -3.42 5.57 -15.99
N TYR A 213 -3.05 4.97 -14.85
CA TYR A 213 -4.00 4.33 -13.96
C TYR A 213 -4.79 5.30 -13.07
N SER A 214 -4.38 6.57 -13.03
CA SER A 214 -5.13 7.68 -12.42
C SER A 214 -6.14 8.34 -13.37
N THR A 215 -6.15 7.98 -14.66
CA THR A 215 -7.11 8.51 -15.62
C THR A 215 -8.52 7.96 -15.40
N ILE A 216 -9.54 8.70 -15.84
CA ILE A 216 -10.93 8.22 -15.81
C ILE A 216 -11.13 7.26 -16.97
N SER A 217 -11.56 6.03 -16.67
CA SER A 217 -12.03 5.07 -17.66
C SER A 217 -13.24 5.64 -18.39
N LYS A 218 -13.16 5.77 -19.71
CA LYS A 218 -14.28 6.19 -20.58
C LYS A 218 -14.72 5.07 -21.51
N GLU A 219 -13.81 4.18 -21.88
CA GLU A 219 -14.07 3.07 -22.80
C GLU A 219 -14.27 1.74 -22.05
N ALA A 220 -15.04 0.82 -22.64
CA ALA A 220 -15.33 -0.48 -22.02
C ALA A 220 -14.07 -1.28 -21.66
N ILE A 221 -13.05 -1.26 -22.52
CA ILE A 221 -11.77 -1.93 -22.24
C ILE A 221 -11.02 -1.28 -21.07
N GLN A 222 -11.13 0.05 -20.93
CA GLN A 222 -10.54 0.78 -19.82
C GLN A 222 -11.24 0.43 -18.52
N TYR A 223 -12.56 0.20 -18.50
CA TYR A 223 -13.22 -0.28 -17.29
C TYR A 223 -12.69 -1.66 -16.85
N VAL A 224 -12.46 -2.56 -17.80
CA VAL A 224 -11.92 -3.90 -17.52
C VAL A 224 -10.44 -3.86 -17.12
N GLN A 225 -9.66 -2.96 -17.70
CA GLN A 225 -8.23 -2.82 -17.39
C GLN A 225 -7.98 -1.96 -16.14
N PHE A 226 -8.82 -0.96 -15.89
CA PHE A 226 -8.53 0.14 -14.98
C PHE A 226 -9.45 0.25 -13.77
N ASP A 227 -10.62 -0.39 -13.77
CA ASP A 227 -11.65 -0.18 -12.73
C ASP A 227 -12.09 -1.45 -11.98
N GLN A 228 -11.30 -2.53 -12.09
CA GLN A 228 -11.47 -3.75 -11.28
C GLN A 228 -11.35 -3.49 -9.77
#